data_AF-A0A395V0W9-F1
#
_entry.id   AF-A0A395V0W9-F1
#
_cell.length_a   1.000
_cell.length_b   1.000
_cell.length_c   1.000
_cell.angle_alpha   90.00
_cell.angle_beta   90.00
_cell.angle_gamma   90.00
#
_symmetry.space_group_name_H-M   'P 1'
#
loop_
_entity.id
_entity.type
_entity.pdbx_description
1 polymer ?
#
loop_
_entity_poly.entity_id
_entity_poly.type
_entity_poly.pdbx_seq_one_letter_code
_entity_poly.pdbx_strand_id
1 'polypeptide(L)'
;MGIYTSRYSNKELADGKYYCVGISIGTPKFKLAYRLENQCYSLAPKGYMLRMNLEDFKKAYYEKLNGIGKDRIINMVMKMERDAAAQGKDLVLLCYEDVRIPEDWCHRTVFAEWWVENTGEIIEELPDPNPPKGKKVATTSKKPEVQTKPDDGYQQMSLFGMGALI
;
A
#
# COMPACT_ATOMS: atom_id res chain seq x y z
N MET A 1 -4.68 21.79 -15.01
CA MET A 1 -4.89 20.47 -14.41
C MET A 1 -3.57 20.06 -13.80
N GLY A 2 -3.59 19.52 -12.58
CA GLY A 2 -2.38 19.11 -11.86
C GLY A 2 -2.38 17.62 -11.52
N ILE A 3 -1.18 17.13 -11.16
CA ILE A 3 -0.98 15.82 -10.59
C ILE A 3 -0.74 16.01 -9.09
N TYR A 4 -1.53 15.31 -8.28
CA TYR A 4 -1.45 15.37 -6.82
C TYR A 4 -1.34 13.98 -6.21
N THR A 5 -0.88 13.91 -4.96
CA THR A 5 -1.01 12.72 -4.12
C THR A 5 -2.00 12.93 -2.98
N SER A 6 -2.63 11.86 -2.52
CA SER A 6 -3.49 11.90 -1.34
C SER A 6 -3.67 10.51 -0.74
N ARG A 7 -4.34 10.43 0.41
CA ARG A 7 -4.79 9.17 1.01
C ARG A 7 -6.24 8.85 0.63
N TYR A 8 -6.56 7.56 0.52
CA TYR A 8 -7.91 7.07 0.20
C TYR A 8 -9.03 7.58 1.12
N SER A 9 -8.68 7.98 2.34
CA SER A 9 -9.65 8.44 3.35
C SER A 9 -9.70 9.97 3.47
N ASN A 10 -9.02 10.70 2.59
CA ASN A 10 -9.13 12.16 2.54
C ASN A 10 -10.54 12.55 2.10
N LYS A 11 -11.22 13.38 2.91
CA LYS A 11 -12.60 13.84 2.63
C LYS A 11 -12.67 14.88 1.52
N GLU A 12 -11.57 15.59 1.26
CA GLU A 12 -11.43 16.54 0.15
C GLU A 12 -11.79 15.90 -1.20
N LEU A 13 -11.55 14.58 -1.34
CA LEU A 13 -11.79 13.83 -2.57
C LEU A 13 -13.28 13.69 -2.92
N ALA A 14 -14.19 13.93 -1.98
CA ALA A 14 -15.63 13.80 -2.19
C ALA A 14 -16.22 14.89 -3.10
N ASP A 15 -15.51 15.99 -3.32
CA ASP A 15 -15.99 17.15 -4.08
C ASP A 15 -16.19 16.89 -5.58
N GLY A 16 -15.77 15.72 -6.09
CA GLY A 16 -15.96 15.33 -7.50
C GLY A 16 -15.01 15.98 -8.51
N LYS A 17 -14.16 16.92 -8.05
CA LYS A 17 -13.14 17.61 -8.86
C LYS A 17 -11.91 16.76 -9.22
N TYR A 18 -11.84 15.52 -8.71
CA TYR A 18 -10.64 14.69 -8.80
C TYR A 18 -10.87 13.39 -9.57
N TYR A 19 -9.89 13.07 -10.41
CA TYR A 19 -9.73 11.79 -11.07
C TYR A 19 -8.83 10.91 -10.20
N CYS A 20 -9.46 10.04 -9.42
CA CYS A 20 -8.79 9.27 -8.39
C CYS A 20 -8.22 7.96 -8.94
N VAL A 21 -6.89 7.79 -8.83
CA VAL A 21 -6.20 6.55 -9.21
C VAL A 21 -5.44 5.99 -8.02
N GLY A 22 -5.69 4.75 -7.68
CA GLY A 22 -4.96 4.10 -6.61
C GLY A 22 -3.63 3.51 -7.07
N ILE A 23 -2.59 3.70 -6.27
CA ILE A 23 -1.24 3.18 -6.53
C ILE A 23 -0.78 2.19 -5.45
N SER A 24 -1.70 1.69 -4.62
CA SER A 24 -1.43 0.67 -3.61
C SER A 24 -1.49 -0.76 -4.16
N ILE A 25 -0.96 -1.72 -3.38
CA ILE A 25 -0.99 -3.16 -3.74
C ILE A 25 -2.43 -3.71 -3.80
N GLY A 26 -3.34 -3.15 -3.01
CA GLY A 26 -4.74 -3.58 -2.99
C GLY A 26 -5.71 -2.41 -2.90
N THR A 27 -6.96 -2.65 -3.25
CA THR A 27 -8.03 -1.66 -3.23
C THR A 27 -8.68 -1.54 -1.85
N PRO A 28 -9.18 -0.34 -1.49
CA PRO A 28 -9.74 -0.10 -0.16
C PRO A 28 -10.99 -0.94 0.06
N LYS A 29 -11.08 -1.61 1.21
CA LYS A 29 -12.25 -2.41 1.62
C LYS A 29 -13.37 -1.58 2.26
N PHE A 30 -13.07 -0.34 2.63
CA PHE A 30 -14.06 0.60 3.18
C PHE A 30 -14.74 1.37 2.04
N LYS A 31 -15.96 1.85 2.29
CA LYS A 31 -16.71 2.63 1.31
C LYS A 31 -16.03 3.98 1.07
N LEU A 32 -15.73 4.28 -0.19
CA LEU A 32 -15.25 5.59 -0.62
C LEU A 32 -16.43 6.53 -0.87
N ALA A 33 -16.26 7.81 -0.54
CA ALA A 33 -17.24 8.86 -0.83
C ALA A 33 -17.16 9.37 -2.28
N TYR A 34 -16.20 8.87 -3.04
CA TYR A 34 -15.89 9.26 -4.40
C TYR A 34 -15.64 8.01 -5.26
N ARG A 35 -15.59 8.20 -6.58
CA ARG A 35 -15.31 7.12 -7.54
C ARG A 35 -13.79 6.91 -7.65
N LEU A 36 -13.35 5.67 -7.46
CA LEU A 36 -11.99 5.25 -7.82
C LEU A 36 -11.99 4.89 -9.31
N GLU A 37 -11.35 5.70 -10.15
CA GLU A 37 -11.42 5.57 -11.60
C GLU A 37 -10.54 4.43 -12.11
N ASN A 38 -9.37 4.22 -11.48
CA ASN A 38 -8.46 3.16 -11.85
C ASN A 38 -7.55 2.73 -10.68
N GLN A 39 -6.90 1.58 -10.85
CA GLN A 39 -5.81 1.10 -9.99
C GLN A 39 -4.56 0.87 -10.83
N CYS A 40 -3.49 1.63 -10.58
CA CYS A 40 -2.22 1.52 -11.27
C CYS A 40 -1.21 0.67 -10.48
N TYR A 41 -1.30 -0.65 -10.64
CA TYR A 41 -0.39 -1.59 -9.95
C TYR A 41 1.08 -1.45 -10.38
N SER A 42 1.35 -0.89 -11.57
CA SER A 42 2.71 -0.60 -12.02
C SER A 42 3.41 0.42 -11.11
N LEU A 43 2.67 1.30 -10.45
CA LEU A 43 3.19 2.23 -9.44
C LEU A 43 3.15 1.65 -8.02
N ALA A 44 2.48 0.52 -7.79
CA ALA A 44 2.47 -0.10 -6.48
C ALA A 44 3.85 -0.65 -6.10
N PRO A 45 4.26 -0.57 -4.82
CA PRO A 45 5.42 -1.30 -4.33
C PRO A 45 5.15 -2.81 -4.40
N LYS A 46 6.22 -3.62 -4.36
CA LYS A 46 6.07 -5.07 -4.17
C LYS A 46 5.82 -5.36 -2.70
N GLY A 47 5.10 -6.45 -2.39
CA GLY A 47 4.71 -6.78 -1.02
C GLY A 47 5.88 -6.89 -0.02
N TYR A 48 7.04 -7.40 -0.47
CA TYR A 48 8.23 -7.47 0.39
C TYR A 48 8.82 -6.10 0.73
N MET A 49 8.63 -5.08 -0.13
CA MET A 49 9.17 -3.73 0.09
C MET A 49 8.52 -3.05 1.28
N LEU A 50 7.26 -3.38 1.60
CA LEU A 50 6.52 -2.78 2.71
C LEU A 50 7.11 -3.08 4.10
N ARG A 51 8.10 -3.97 4.19
CA ARG A 51 8.80 -4.33 5.43
C ARG A 51 10.19 -3.70 5.54
N MET A 52 10.59 -2.93 4.54
CA MET A 52 11.89 -2.24 4.50
C MET A 52 11.82 -0.92 5.26
N ASN A 53 12.98 -0.43 5.72
CA ASN A 53 13.12 0.97 6.12
C ASN A 53 13.04 1.89 4.89
N LEU A 54 12.95 3.20 5.10
CA LEU A 54 12.80 4.18 4.03
C LEU A 54 13.93 4.14 2.99
N GLU A 55 15.18 3.99 3.44
CA GLU A 55 16.35 4.03 2.56
C GLU A 55 16.39 2.82 1.62
N ASP A 56 16.24 1.62 2.19
CA ASP A 56 16.17 0.36 1.44
C ASP A 56 14.94 0.34 0.53
N PHE A 57 13.80 0.86 1.02
CA PHE A 57 12.59 1.00 0.25
C PHE A 57 12.81 1.90 -0.97
N LYS A 58 13.37 3.10 -0.78
CA LYS A 58 13.59 4.07 -1.86
C LYS A 58 14.45 3.45 -2.96
N LYS A 59 15.57 2.81 -2.60
CA LYS A 59 16.44 2.13 -3.55
C LYS A 59 15.69 1.03 -4.33
N ALA A 60 15.04 0.11 -3.63
CA ALA A 60 14.35 -1.01 -4.26
C ALA A 60 13.15 -0.56 -5.13
N TYR A 61 12.46 0.50 -4.70
CA TYR A 61 11.34 1.07 -5.43
C TYR A 61 11.80 1.79 -6.70
N TYR A 62 12.90 2.54 -6.64
CA TYR A 62 13.53 3.17 -7.81
C TYR A 62 14.02 2.12 -8.81
N GLU A 63 14.70 1.08 -8.35
CA GLU A 63 15.13 -0.03 -9.21
C GLU A 63 13.94 -0.69 -9.91
N LYS A 64 12.81 -0.85 -9.20
CA LYS A 64 11.58 -1.33 -9.82
C LYS A 64 11.05 -0.39 -10.90
N LEU A 65 10.97 0.92 -10.63
CA LEU A 65 10.47 1.90 -11.61
C LEU A 65 11.38 1.93 -12.85
N ASN A 66 12.69 1.92 -12.64
CA ASN A 66 13.69 1.85 -13.71
C ASN A 66 13.59 0.55 -14.50
N GLY A 67 13.32 -0.58 -13.84
CA GLY A 67 13.09 -1.88 -14.49
C GLY A 67 11.81 -1.93 -15.35
N ILE A 68 10.79 -1.12 -15.04
CA ILE A 68 9.62 -0.93 -15.91
C ILE A 68 9.98 -0.01 -17.10
N GLY A 69 10.89 0.93 -16.87
CA GLY A 69 11.35 1.92 -17.82
C GLY A 69 10.77 3.30 -17.48
N LYS A 70 11.67 4.28 -17.28
CA LYS A 70 11.32 5.66 -16.93
C LYS A 70 10.25 6.26 -17.87
N ASP A 71 10.50 6.21 -19.18
CA ASP A 71 9.60 6.82 -20.16
C ASP A 71 8.23 6.13 -20.18
N ARG A 72 8.20 4.81 -19.90
CA ARG A 72 6.95 4.06 -19.79
C ARG A 72 6.12 4.52 -18.59
N ILE A 73 6.77 4.75 -17.44
CA ILE A 73 6.12 5.28 -16.24
C ILE A 73 5.59 6.69 -16.50
N ILE A 74 6.41 7.58 -17.06
CA ILE A 74 6.02 8.96 -17.37
C ILE A 74 4.83 8.97 -18.34
N ASN A 75 4.91 8.23 -19.43
CA ASN A 75 3.82 8.15 -20.42
C ASN A 75 2.51 7.61 -19.81
N MET A 76 2.60 6.67 -18.87
CA MET A 76 1.43 6.13 -18.18
C MET A 76 0.76 7.18 -17.30
N VAL A 77 1.52 7.94 -16.51
CA VAL A 77 0.98 9.02 -15.67
C VAL A 77 0.42 10.14 -16.53
N MET A 78 1.15 10.59 -17.56
CA MET A 78 0.67 11.59 -18.51
C MET A 78 -0.60 11.15 -19.24
N LYS A 79 -0.77 9.85 -19.50
CA LYS A 79 -2.04 9.34 -20.04
C LYS A 79 -3.18 9.51 -19.03
N MET A 80 -2.97 9.12 -17.77
CA MET A 80 -3.99 9.29 -16.72
C MET A 80 -4.34 10.75 -16.48
N GLU A 81 -3.35 11.64 -16.58
CA GLU A 81 -3.54 13.09 -16.47
C GLU A 81 -4.37 13.64 -17.64
N ARG A 82 -4.09 13.21 -18.88
CA ARG A 82 -4.95 13.54 -20.04
C ARG A 82 -6.38 13.01 -19.90
N ASP A 83 -6.55 11.79 -19.39
CA ASP A 83 -7.87 11.19 -19.17
C ASP A 83 -8.66 11.97 -18.09
N ALA A 84 -7.96 12.45 -17.04
CA ALA A 84 -8.51 13.34 -16.03
C ALA A 84 -8.90 14.71 -16.63
N ALA A 85 -8.02 15.28 -17.45
CA ALA A 85 -8.24 16.56 -18.12
C ALA A 85 -9.44 16.53 -19.05
N ALA A 86 -9.65 15.43 -19.79
CA ALA A 86 -10.82 15.23 -20.64
C ALA A 86 -12.15 15.23 -19.86
N GLN A 87 -12.11 14.96 -18.56
CA GLN A 87 -13.26 15.03 -17.66
C GLN A 87 -13.33 16.34 -16.84
N GLY A 88 -12.40 17.28 -17.07
CA GLY A 88 -12.31 18.51 -16.28
C GLY A 88 -11.89 18.28 -14.83
N LYS A 89 -11.11 17.22 -14.55
CA LYS A 89 -10.69 16.83 -13.19
C LYS A 89 -9.17 16.82 -13.04
N ASP A 90 -8.68 17.04 -11.83
CA ASP A 90 -7.25 16.87 -11.48
C ASP A 90 -6.91 15.41 -11.16
N LEU A 91 -5.72 14.95 -11.59
CA LEU A 91 -5.27 13.57 -11.31
C LEU A 91 -4.79 13.48 -9.86
N VAL A 92 -5.29 12.49 -9.12
CA VAL A 92 -4.84 12.23 -7.74
C VAL A 92 -4.41 10.77 -7.58
N LEU A 93 -3.15 10.58 -7.19
CA LEU A 93 -2.55 9.29 -6.90
C LEU A 93 -2.74 8.92 -5.43
N LEU A 94 -3.41 7.80 -5.18
CA LEU A 94 -3.95 7.45 -3.87
C LEU A 94 -3.24 6.29 -3.19
N CYS A 95 -3.06 6.43 -1.88
CA CYS A 95 -2.57 5.37 -0.99
C CYS A 95 -3.26 5.37 0.38
N TYR A 96 -2.85 4.52 1.33
CA TYR A 96 -3.53 4.36 2.62
C TYR A 96 -2.94 5.22 3.74
N GLU A 97 -1.63 5.38 3.76
CA GLU A 97 -0.87 5.92 4.90
C GLU A 97 -1.12 7.42 5.08
N ASP A 98 -1.03 7.89 6.32
CA ASP A 98 -1.19 9.30 6.67
C ASP A 98 0.19 9.94 6.88
N VAL A 99 0.70 10.61 5.85
CA VAL A 99 2.08 11.16 5.83
C VAL A 99 2.20 12.51 6.56
N ARG A 100 1.13 12.96 7.22
CA ARG A 100 1.14 14.17 8.05
C ARG A 100 1.76 13.92 9.43
N ILE A 101 2.03 12.67 9.76
CA ILE A 101 2.78 12.27 10.94
C ILE A 101 4.26 12.27 10.52
N PRO A 102 5.13 13.13 11.11
CA PRO A 102 6.51 13.33 10.61
C PRO A 102 7.39 12.08 10.56
N GLU A 103 7.06 11.05 11.35
CA GLU A 103 7.78 9.78 11.39
C GLU A 103 7.27 8.76 10.35
N ASP A 104 6.06 8.97 9.80
CA ASP A 104 5.46 8.07 8.82
C ASP A 104 5.75 8.57 7.40
N TRP A 105 6.18 7.64 6.56
CA TRP A 105 6.38 7.85 5.12
C TRP A 105 5.51 6.86 4.33
N CYS A 106 5.33 7.13 3.04
CA CYS A 106 4.55 6.27 2.16
C CYS A 106 5.21 6.19 0.78
N HIS A 107 4.95 5.12 0.03
CA HIS A 107 5.48 4.99 -1.32
C HIS A 107 5.00 6.08 -2.28
N ARG A 108 3.86 6.73 -2.01
CA ARG A 108 3.38 7.86 -2.83
C ARG A 108 4.28 9.08 -2.74
N THR A 109 4.87 9.36 -1.56
CA THR A 109 5.81 10.49 -1.40
C THR A 109 7.13 10.18 -2.06
N VAL A 110 7.61 8.93 -1.91
CA VAL A 110 8.81 8.45 -2.62
C VAL A 110 8.61 8.47 -4.14
N PHE A 111 7.38 8.20 -4.63
CA PHE A 111 7.06 8.35 -6.04
C PHE A 111 7.06 9.81 -6.49
N ALA A 112 6.53 10.73 -5.68
CA ALA A 112 6.57 12.16 -5.97
C ALA A 112 8.02 12.68 -6.08
N GLU A 113 8.92 12.22 -5.20
CA GLU A 113 10.36 12.48 -5.28
C GLU A 113 10.95 11.94 -6.60
N TRP A 114 10.65 10.68 -6.94
CA TRP A 114 11.10 10.11 -8.21
C TRP A 114 10.57 10.90 -9.41
N TRP A 115 9.33 11.38 -9.35
CA TRP A 115 8.71 12.14 -10.43
C TRP A 115 9.43 13.46 -10.67
N VAL A 116 9.68 14.26 -9.62
CA VAL A 116 10.38 15.54 -9.76
C VAL A 116 11.82 15.35 -10.24
N GLU A 117 12.51 14.30 -9.76
CA GLU A 117 13.87 13.97 -10.21
C GLU A 117 13.94 13.63 -11.71
N ASN A 118 12.86 13.10 -12.29
CA ASN A 118 12.82 12.65 -13.68
C ASN A 118 12.12 13.61 -14.65
N THR A 119 11.24 14.48 -14.16
CA THR A 119 10.41 15.37 -14.99
C THR A 119 10.61 16.85 -14.67
N GLY A 120 11.12 17.19 -13.48
CA GLY A 120 11.18 18.54 -12.95
C GLY A 120 9.84 19.08 -12.41
N GLU A 121 8.74 18.32 -12.54
CA GLU A 121 7.42 18.70 -12.05
C GLU A 121 7.24 18.24 -10.60
N ILE A 122 6.66 19.10 -9.77
CA ILE A 122 6.39 18.80 -8.36
C ILE A 122 4.97 18.24 -8.23
N ILE A 123 4.85 17.06 -7.63
CA ILE A 123 3.57 16.49 -7.22
C ILE A 123 3.32 16.84 -5.75
N GLU A 124 2.32 17.66 -5.49
CA GLU A 124 1.96 18.08 -4.14
C GLU A 124 0.96 17.11 -3.48
N GLU A 125 1.03 16.98 -2.15
CA GLU A 125 0.01 16.26 -1.39
C GLU A 125 -1.18 17.20 -1.14
N LEU A 126 -2.40 16.72 -1.44
CA LEU A 126 -3.61 17.49 -1.16
C LEU A 126 -3.80 17.74 0.35
N PRO A 127 -4.35 18.91 0.75
CA PRO A 127 -4.74 19.14 2.13
C PRO A 127 -5.79 18.09 2.55
N ASP A 128 -5.69 17.61 3.79
CA ASP A 128 -6.65 16.66 4.36
C ASP A 128 -7.33 17.31 5.58
N PRO A 129 -8.65 17.58 5.52
CA PRO A 129 -9.40 18.21 6.61
C PRO A 129 -9.68 17.25 7.78
N ASN A 130 -9.39 15.95 7.65
CA ASN A 130 -9.53 15.01 8.75
C ASN A 130 -8.42 15.23 9.79
N PRO A 131 -8.68 14.97 11.09
CA PRO A 131 -7.59 14.94 12.06
C PRO A 131 -6.53 13.90 11.65
N PRO A 132 -5.23 14.17 11.86
CA PRO A 132 -4.18 13.16 11.70
C PRO A 132 -4.54 11.91 12.47
N LYS A 133 -4.39 10.74 11.85
CA LYS A 133 -4.57 9.48 12.58
C LYS A 133 -3.57 9.48 13.75
N GLY A 134 -4.05 9.34 14.99
CA GLY A 134 -3.15 9.22 16.14
C GLY A 134 -2.15 8.08 15.93
N LYS A 135 -0.94 8.21 16.48
CA LYS A 135 0.14 7.21 16.36
C LYS A 135 -0.42 5.81 16.56
N LYS A 136 -0.25 4.92 15.56
CA LYS A 136 -0.40 3.49 15.80
C LYS A 136 0.79 3.08 16.67
N VAL A 137 0.57 2.93 17.97
CA VAL A 137 1.54 2.22 18.81
C VAL A 137 1.69 0.84 18.17
N ALA A 138 2.87 0.55 17.64
CA ALA A 138 3.18 -0.77 17.13
C ALA A 138 3.03 -1.76 18.29
N THR A 139 1.89 -2.47 18.33
CA THR A 139 1.78 -3.67 19.15
C THR A 139 2.83 -4.64 18.62
N THR A 140 3.95 -4.69 19.33
CA THR A 140 4.92 -5.76 19.27
C THR A 140 4.14 -7.06 19.40
N SER A 141 4.04 -7.80 18.29
CA SER A 141 3.52 -9.15 18.27
C SER A 141 4.32 -9.97 19.29
N LYS A 142 3.73 -10.21 20.46
CA LYS A 142 4.27 -11.17 21.43
C LYS A 142 4.40 -12.51 20.71
N LYS A 143 5.66 -12.94 20.52
CA LYS A 143 6.05 -14.29 20.18
C LYS A 143 5.32 -15.26 21.13
N PRO A 144 4.55 -16.26 20.64
CA PRO A 144 3.99 -17.25 21.54
C PRO A 144 5.14 -18.09 22.09
N GLU A 145 5.28 -18.01 23.41
CA GLU A 145 6.14 -18.81 24.26
C GLU A 145 5.70 -20.28 24.16
N VAL A 146 6.59 -21.13 23.65
CA VAL A 146 6.39 -22.57 23.58
C VAL A 146 6.43 -23.10 25.01
N GLN A 147 5.26 -23.36 25.58
CA GLN A 147 5.11 -24.09 26.84
C GLN A 147 5.30 -25.58 26.56
N THR A 148 6.40 -26.10 27.09
CA THR A 148 6.69 -27.52 27.26
C THR A 148 5.59 -28.19 28.09
N LYS A 149 5.06 -29.29 27.59
CA LYS A 149 4.30 -30.26 28.40
C LYS A 149 5.13 -31.54 28.55
N PRO A 150 5.29 -32.09 29.75
CA PRO A 150 5.97 -33.36 29.95
C PRO A 150 5.10 -34.54 29.46
N ASP A 151 5.79 -35.55 28.96
CA ASP A 151 5.29 -36.81 28.39
C ASP A 151 4.84 -37.76 29.51
N ASP A 152 3.53 -37.96 29.64
CA ASP A 152 2.94 -39.00 30.48
C ASP A 152 2.42 -40.14 29.58
N GLY A 153 3.22 -41.20 29.49
CA GLY A 153 2.77 -42.59 29.57
C GLY A 153 1.94 -43.14 28.40
N TYR A 154 2.58 -43.44 27.27
CA TYR A 154 2.03 -44.41 26.31
C TYR A 154 2.33 -45.85 26.76
N GLN A 155 1.34 -46.49 27.36
CA GLN A 155 1.33 -47.93 27.66
C GLN A 155 1.17 -48.73 26.37
N GLN A 156 2.24 -49.40 25.95
CA GLN A 156 2.28 -50.33 24.83
C GLN A 156 1.42 -51.56 25.15
N MET A 157 0.21 -51.66 24.57
CA MET A 157 -0.61 -52.87 24.65
C MET A 157 -0.48 -53.67 23.35
N SER A 158 0.15 -54.83 23.52
CA SER A 158 0.30 -55.98 22.64
C SER A 158 -0.89 -56.27 21.71
N LEU A 159 -0.61 -56.42 20.41
CA LEU A 159 -1.53 -56.98 19.42
C LEU A 159 -1.13 -58.42 19.10
N PHE A 160 -1.36 -59.33 20.05
CA PHE A 160 -1.35 -60.78 19.79
C PHE A 160 -2.35 -61.47 20.73
N GLY A 161 -3.34 -62.13 20.14
CA GLY A 161 -4.06 -63.23 20.80
C GLY A 161 -5.58 -63.24 20.59
N MET A 162 -6.04 -64.13 19.69
CA MET A 162 -7.21 -65.03 19.83
C MET A 162 -8.58 -64.38 20.11
N GLY A 163 -9.69 -64.61 19.40
CA GLY A 163 -10.12 -65.70 18.55
C GLY A 163 -11.63 -65.88 18.77
N ALA A 164 -12.35 -66.21 17.68
CA ALA A 164 -13.61 -66.96 17.62
C ALA A 164 -14.96 -66.38 18.08
N LEU A 165 -15.97 -66.82 17.31
CA LEU A 165 -17.42 -66.99 17.56
C LEU A 165 -18.33 -65.78 17.34
N ILE A 166 -19.08 -65.80 16.22
CA ILE A 166 -20.47 -66.29 16.15
C ILE A 166 -20.63 -67.08 14.85
#